data_AF-B9M4M8-F1
#
_entry.id   AF-B9M4M8-F1
#
_cell.length_a   1.000
_cell.length_b   1.000
_cell.length_c   1.000
_cell.angle_alpha   90.00
_cell.angle_beta   90.00
_cell.angle_gamma   90.00
#
_symmetry.space_group_name_H-M   'P 1'
#
loop_
_entity.id
_entity.type
_entity.pdbx_description
1 polymer ?
#
loop_
_entity_poly.entity_id
_entity_poly.type
_entity_poly.pdbx_seq_one_letter_code
_entity_poly.pdbx_strand_id
1 'polypeptide(L)'
;MKLAELFPEEGRGVIATADASGQVNTAVYAIPHVIDEETVAWGMTQGRTYDNLLANPNASYLYLAPSRGGNGWRLTLQLKDFQDSGQMLDEIRAHTSRIVSTQAGEAVRYVARFKVTEIRPLV
;
A
#
# COMPACT_ATOMS: atom_id res chain seq x y z
N MET A 1 8.40 -9.51 14.44
CA MET A 1 8.59 -8.06 14.21
C MET A 1 7.22 -7.44 14.17
N LYS A 2 6.98 -6.33 14.88
CA LYS A 2 5.64 -5.71 14.88
C LYS A 2 5.50 -4.84 13.63
N LEU A 3 4.33 -4.88 12.97
CA LEU A 3 4.10 -4.08 11.76
C LEU A 3 4.34 -2.58 11.97
N ALA A 4 3.97 -2.06 13.14
CA ALA A 4 4.16 -0.66 13.51
C ALA A 4 5.64 -0.23 13.56
N GLU A 5 6.58 -1.16 13.68
CA GLU A 5 8.02 -0.88 13.77
C GLU A 5 8.71 -0.97 12.40
N LEU A 6 8.00 -1.41 11.34
CA LEU A 6 8.61 -1.64 10.02
C LEU A 6 8.93 -0.37 9.24
N PHE A 7 8.26 0.74 9.57
CA PHE A 7 8.33 2.00 8.82
C PHE A 7 8.74 3.17 9.71
N PRO A 8 9.93 3.13 10.34
CA PRO A 8 10.36 4.14 11.31
C PRO A 8 10.71 5.48 10.67
N GLU A 9 10.95 5.51 9.35
CA GLU A 9 11.42 6.66 8.59
C GLU A 9 10.59 6.82 7.31
N GLU A 10 10.48 8.06 6.81
CA GLU A 10 9.95 8.30 5.48
C GLU A 10 10.86 7.64 4.43
N GLY A 11 10.33 6.63 3.73
CA GLY A 11 11.06 5.84 2.75
C GLY A 11 10.29 5.72 1.44
N ARG A 12 10.78 4.86 0.54
CA ARG A 12 10.14 4.64 -0.77
C ARG A 12 9.41 3.30 -0.78
N GLY A 13 8.14 3.33 -1.17
CA GLY A 13 7.29 2.15 -1.31
C GLY A 13 6.98 1.83 -2.76
N VAL A 14 7.03 0.55 -3.13
CA VAL A 14 6.57 0.05 -4.43
C VAL A 14 5.63 -1.12 -4.18
N ILE A 15 4.40 -1.03 -4.69
CA ILE A 15 3.48 -2.16 -4.72
C ILE A 15 3.55 -2.85 -6.08
N ALA A 16 3.60 -4.18 -6.05
CA ALA A 16 3.49 -5.06 -7.21
C ALA A 16 2.18 -5.85 -7.13
N THR A 17 1.47 -5.92 -8.25
CA THR A 17 0.22 -6.67 -8.43
C THR A 17 0.28 -7.39 -9.77
N ALA A 18 -0.63 -8.33 -10.03
CA ALA A 18 -0.76 -8.95 -11.34
C ALA A 18 -2.24 -9.13 -11.68
N ASP A 19 -2.58 -9.07 -12.96
CA ASP A 19 -3.92 -9.42 -13.41
C ASP A 19 -4.17 -10.94 -13.39
N ALA A 20 -5.37 -11.38 -13.79
CA ALA A 20 -5.74 -12.79 -13.86
C ALA A 20 -4.91 -13.62 -14.85
N SER A 21 -4.26 -12.99 -15.82
CA SER A 21 -3.36 -13.67 -16.78
C SER A 21 -1.93 -13.80 -16.26
N GLY A 22 -1.62 -13.16 -15.13
CA GLY A 22 -0.28 -13.08 -14.56
C GLY A 22 0.56 -11.91 -15.06
N GLN A 23 -0.01 -10.97 -15.83
CA GLN A 23 0.70 -9.78 -16.26
C GLN A 23 0.94 -8.85 -15.07
N VAL A 24 2.22 -8.63 -14.76
CA VAL A 24 2.64 -7.85 -13.58
C VAL A 24 2.55 -6.35 -13.83
N ASN A 25 2.20 -5.62 -12.78
CA ASN A 25 2.20 -4.16 -12.68
C ASN A 25 2.90 -3.72 -11.38
N THR A 26 3.70 -2.66 -11.45
CA THR A 26 4.32 -2.03 -10.28
C THR A 26 3.99 -0.54 -10.23
N ALA A 27 3.72 -0.01 -9.04
CA ALA A 27 3.46 1.41 -8.84
C ALA A 27 4.08 1.91 -7.54
N VAL A 28 4.51 3.17 -7.51
CA VAL A 28 4.98 3.82 -6.28
C VAL A 28 3.77 4.07 -5.38
N TYR A 29 3.87 3.64 -4.12
CA TYR A 29 2.85 3.81 -3.09
C TYR A 29 3.48 4.41 -1.83
N ALA A 30 2.69 5.21 -1.10
CA ALA A 30 3.09 5.75 0.19
C ALA A 30 3.38 4.63 1.21
N ILE A 31 3.95 5.00 2.36
CA ILE A 31 4.01 4.12 3.52
C ILE A 31 2.57 3.75 3.92
N PRO A 32 2.28 2.46 4.23
CA PRO A 32 0.94 2.06 4.62
C PRO A 32 0.49 2.70 5.93
N HIS A 33 -0.83 2.84 6.07
CA HIS A 33 -1.44 2.95 7.39
C HIS A 33 -1.43 1.57 8.05
N VAL A 34 -0.81 1.43 9.21
CA VAL A 34 -0.87 0.21 10.03
C VAL A 34 -2.17 0.23 10.82
N ILE A 35 -3.05 -0.73 10.58
CA ILE A 35 -4.40 -0.78 11.18
C ILE A 35 -4.38 -1.55 12.49
N ASP A 36 -3.72 -2.70 12.47
CA ASP A 36 -3.58 -3.62 13.60
C ASP A 36 -2.29 -4.44 13.45
N GLU A 37 -2.16 -5.53 14.21
CA GLU A 37 -0.97 -6.36 14.24
C GLU A 37 -0.64 -7.07 12.91
N GLU A 38 -1.62 -7.28 12.03
CA GLU A 38 -1.45 -7.99 10.76
C GLU A 38 -2.05 -7.26 9.53
N THR A 39 -2.71 -6.13 9.72
CA THR A 39 -3.43 -5.41 8.66
C THR A 39 -2.78 -4.06 8.35
N VAL A 40 -2.57 -3.81 7.06
CA VAL A 40 -2.12 -2.52 6.52
C VAL A 40 -3.12 -1.99 5.49
N ALA A 41 -3.13 -0.68 5.27
CA ALA A 41 -4.04 -0.04 4.34
C ALA A 41 -3.39 1.07 3.50
N TRP A 42 -3.91 1.25 2.28
CA TRP A 42 -3.55 2.34 1.39
C TRP A 42 -4.79 2.97 0.75
N GLY A 43 -4.71 4.27 0.49
CA GLY A 43 -5.61 4.91 -0.46
C GLY A 43 -5.32 4.45 -1.89
N MET A 44 -6.38 4.21 -2.66
CA MET A 44 -6.28 3.84 -4.06
C MET A 44 -7.23 4.67 -4.92
N THR A 45 -6.74 5.04 -6.09
CA THR A 45 -7.58 5.51 -7.21
C THR A 45 -8.09 4.30 -7.98
N GLN A 46 -9.10 4.50 -8.84
CA GLN A 46 -9.56 3.46 -9.74
C GLN A 46 -8.63 3.34 -10.96
N GLY A 47 -7.52 2.62 -10.78
CA GLY A 47 -6.52 2.38 -11.84
C GLY A 47 -6.02 0.94 -11.86
N ARG A 48 -4.95 0.68 -12.63
CA ARG A 48 -4.48 -0.70 -12.90
C ARG A 48 -4.18 -1.53 -11.66
N THR A 49 -3.61 -0.94 -10.60
CA THR A 49 -3.40 -1.66 -9.32
C THR A 49 -4.72 -2.12 -8.72
N TYR A 50 -5.75 -1.28 -8.72
CA TYR A 50 -7.09 -1.62 -8.24
C TYR A 50 -7.73 -2.71 -9.11
N ASP A 51 -7.67 -2.57 -10.44
CA ASP A 51 -8.25 -3.55 -11.38
C ASP A 51 -7.58 -4.93 -11.23
N ASN A 52 -6.25 -4.96 -11.08
CA ASN A 52 -5.51 -6.19 -10.82
C ASN A 52 -5.98 -6.86 -9.53
N LEU A 53 -6.17 -6.08 -8.46
CA LEU A 53 -6.57 -6.58 -7.15
C LEU A 53 -7.99 -7.13 -7.10
N LEU A 54 -8.90 -6.63 -7.94
CA LEU A 54 -10.23 -7.23 -8.12
C LEU A 54 -10.17 -8.64 -8.71
N ALA A 55 -9.22 -8.86 -9.62
CA ALA A 55 -9.05 -10.14 -10.31
C ALA A 55 -8.14 -11.13 -9.56
N ASN A 56 -7.17 -10.60 -8.81
CA ASN A 56 -6.16 -11.35 -8.08
C ASN A 56 -5.82 -10.63 -6.77
N PRO A 57 -6.21 -11.17 -5.60
CA PRO A 57 -6.06 -10.48 -4.32
C PRO A 57 -4.61 -10.45 -3.81
N ASN A 58 -3.64 -11.02 -4.52
CA ASN A 58 -2.26 -11.09 -4.08
C ASN A 58 -1.47 -9.85 -4.52
N ALA A 59 -0.66 -9.33 -3.60
CA ALA A 59 0.26 -8.24 -3.88
C ALA A 59 1.59 -8.44 -3.14
N SER A 60 2.62 -7.72 -3.58
CA SER A 60 3.84 -7.55 -2.81
C SER A 60 4.15 -6.07 -2.64
N TYR A 61 4.59 -5.68 -1.45
CA TYR A 61 5.02 -4.31 -1.18
C TYR A 61 6.48 -4.31 -0.77
N LEU A 62 7.30 -3.59 -1.51
CA LEU A 62 8.70 -3.32 -1.18
C LEU A 62 8.78 -1.95 -0.54
N TYR A 63 9.36 -1.89 0.65
CA TYR A 63 9.73 -0.66 1.33
C TYR A 63 11.26 -0.57 1.41
N LEU A 64 11.80 0.56 0.96
CA LEU A 64 13.21 0.90 1.08
C LEU A 64 13.36 2.04 2.08
N ALA A 65 14.03 1.77 3.20
CA ALA A 65 14.38 2.78 4.19
C ALA A 65 15.48 3.72 3.63
N PRO A 66 15.48 5.00 4.00
CA PRO A 66 16.46 5.96 3.49
C PRO A 66 17.87 5.75 4.05
N SER A 67 18.03 5.11 5.21
CA SER A 67 19.34 4.83 5.81
C SER A 67 20.17 3.83 4.97
N ARG A 68 21.48 4.13 4.84
CA ARG A 68 22.48 3.59 3.89
C ARG A 68 22.17 2.20 3.28
N GLY A 69 21.52 2.23 2.12
CA GLY A 69 21.67 1.28 1.01
C GLY A 69 21.49 -0.20 1.36
N GLY A 70 20.27 -0.62 1.66
CA GLY A 70 19.92 -2.04 1.79
C GLY A 70 18.92 -2.36 2.91
N ASN A 71 18.60 -1.39 3.76
CA ASN A 71 17.62 -1.59 4.83
C ASN A 71 16.18 -1.42 4.29
N GLY A 72 15.31 -2.35 4.65
CA GLY A 72 13.92 -2.32 4.23
C GLY A 72 13.28 -3.70 4.27
N TRP A 73 12.06 -3.78 3.75
CA TRP A 73 11.23 -4.98 3.86
C TRP A 73 10.49 -5.26 2.56
N ARG A 74 10.26 -6.55 2.31
CA ARG A 74 9.28 -7.06 1.35
C ARG A 74 8.14 -7.67 2.14
N LEU A 75 6.94 -7.16 1.92
CA LEU A 75 5.71 -7.71 2.44
C LEU A 75 5.04 -8.56 1.36
N THR A 76 4.59 -9.74 1.74
CA THR A 76 3.60 -10.51 0.98
C THR A 76 2.22 -10.14 1.52
N LEU A 77 1.32 -9.74 0.62
CA LEU A 77 0.04 -9.15 0.97
C LEU A 77 -1.10 -9.93 0.33
N GLN A 78 -2.21 -10.04 1.06
CA GLN A 78 -3.48 -10.53 0.54
C GLN A 78 -4.57 -9.48 0.82
N LEU A 79 -5.26 -9.04 -0.23
CA LEU A 79 -6.37 -8.10 -0.12
C LEU A 79 -7.48 -8.73 0.73
N LYS A 80 -7.95 -7.98 1.73
CA LYS A 80 -9.12 -8.31 2.53
C LYS A 80 -10.36 -7.72 1.89
N ASP A 81 -10.34 -6.41 1.63
CA ASP A 81 -11.44 -5.67 1.01
C ASP A 81 -11.01 -4.28 0.55
N PHE A 82 -11.95 -3.63 -0.15
CA PHE A 82 -11.95 -2.20 -0.41
C PHE A 82 -13.07 -1.53 0.40
N GLN A 83 -12.77 -0.38 0.98
CA GLN A 83 -13.75 0.54 1.54
C GLN A 83 -13.83 1.78 0.66
N ASP A 84 -15.03 2.28 0.37
CA ASP A 84 -15.27 3.46 -0.47
C ASP A 84 -15.84 4.66 0.33
N SER A 85 -15.91 4.51 1.65
CA SER A 85 -16.46 5.48 2.59
C SER A 85 -15.87 5.27 4.00
N GLY A 86 -16.02 6.28 4.85
CA GLY A 86 -15.61 6.22 6.26
C GLY A 86 -14.37 7.06 6.58
N GLN A 87 -14.13 7.23 7.88
CA GLN A 87 -13.12 8.15 8.42
C GLN A 87 -11.72 7.96 7.83
N MET A 88 -11.29 6.71 7.64
CA MET A 88 -9.96 6.42 7.08
C MET A 88 -9.79 6.94 5.65
N LEU A 89 -10.83 6.82 4.83
CA LEU A 89 -10.79 7.35 3.46
C LEU A 89 -10.67 8.88 3.50
N ASP A 90 -11.42 9.53 4.37
CA ASP A 90 -11.38 10.99 4.53
C ASP A 90 -10.01 11.47 5.03
N GLU A 91 -9.40 10.75 5.98
CA GLU A 91 -8.05 11.02 6.47
C GLU A 91 -7.00 10.88 5.38
N ILE A 92 -7.06 9.79 4.60
CA ILE A 92 -6.13 9.54 3.49
C ILE A 92 -6.29 10.60 2.39
N ARG A 93 -7.53 10.97 2.04
CA ARG A 93 -7.82 12.05 1.08
C ARG A 93 -7.22 13.37 1.57
N ALA A 94 -7.50 13.75 2.80
CA ALA A 94 -7.01 15.00 3.38
C ALA A 94 -5.48 15.03 3.46
N HIS A 95 -4.85 13.90 3.81
CA HIS A 95 -3.39 13.77 3.82
C HIS A 95 -2.80 13.89 2.41
N THR A 96 -3.35 13.16 1.44
CA THR A 96 -2.92 13.20 0.04
C THR A 96 -3.09 14.60 -0.57
N SER A 97 -4.18 15.29 -0.27
CA SER A 97 -4.40 16.68 -0.68
C SER A 97 -3.32 17.63 -0.18
N ARG A 98 -2.84 17.41 1.05
CA ARG A 98 -1.83 18.25 1.72
C ARG A 98 -0.42 18.01 1.21
N ILE A 99 -0.07 16.75 0.95
CA ILE A 99 1.31 16.33 0.61
C ILE A 99 1.55 16.29 -0.89
N VAL A 100 0.54 15.93 -1.69
CA VAL A 100 0.67 15.75 -3.14
C VAL A 100 -0.02 16.89 -3.89
N SER A 101 -1.35 16.93 -3.87
CA SER A 101 -2.18 18.01 -4.43
C SER A 101 -3.66 17.74 -4.12
N THR A 102 -4.49 18.80 -4.09
CA THR A 102 -5.96 18.66 -3.93
C THR A 102 -6.56 17.66 -4.92
N GLN A 103 -6.16 17.74 -6.20
CA GLN A 103 -6.64 16.83 -7.23
C GLN A 103 -6.24 15.36 -6.95
N ALA A 104 -5.04 15.12 -6.43
CA ALA A 104 -4.61 13.78 -6.07
C ALA A 104 -5.43 13.22 -4.90
N GLY A 105 -5.74 14.04 -3.90
CA GLY A 105 -6.63 13.65 -2.81
C GLY A 105 -8.05 13.34 -3.28
N GLU A 106 -8.64 14.19 -4.12
CA GLU A 106 -9.97 13.96 -4.72
C GLU A 106 -10.03 12.68 -5.58
N ALA A 107 -8.91 12.31 -6.22
CA ALA A 107 -8.83 11.10 -7.02
C ALA A 107 -8.84 9.80 -6.19
N VAL A 108 -8.51 9.86 -4.89
CA VAL A 108 -8.56 8.68 -4.00
C VAL A 108 -10.01 8.28 -3.78
N ARG A 109 -10.36 7.08 -4.25
CA ARG A 109 -11.74 6.57 -4.21
C ARG A 109 -11.94 5.47 -3.19
N TYR A 110 -10.89 4.70 -2.92
CA TYR A 110 -10.96 3.51 -2.08
C TYR A 110 -9.85 3.49 -1.03
N VAL A 111 -10.10 2.76 0.05
CA VAL A 111 -9.09 2.26 0.98
C VAL A 111 -8.99 0.77 0.78
N ALA A 112 -7.83 0.30 0.34
CA ALA A 112 -7.55 -1.13 0.20
C ALA A 112 -6.91 -1.64 1.49
N ARG A 113 -7.52 -2.62 2.14
CA ARG A 113 -6.97 -3.26 3.35
C ARG A 113 -6.36 -4.60 3.00
N PHE A 114 -5.15 -4.86 3.50
CA PHE A 114 -4.41 -6.07 3.23
C PHE A 114 -4.02 -6.76 4.53
N LYS A 115 -4.13 -8.08 4.54
CA LYS A 115 -3.42 -8.91 5.50
C LYS A 115 -1.97 -9.06 5.05
N VAL A 116 -1.04 -8.83 5.96
CA VAL A 116 0.38 -9.16 5.76
C VAL A 116 0.58 -10.63 6.08
N THR A 117 0.88 -11.44 5.07
CA THR A 117 1.05 -12.89 5.22
C THR A 117 2.51 -13.29 5.44
N GLU A 118 3.45 -12.43 5.04
CA GLU A 118 4.88 -12.67 5.20
C GLU A 118 5.65 -11.34 5.22
N ILE A 119 6.72 -11.28 6.01
CA ILE A 119 7.65 -10.16 6.09
C ILE A 119 9.06 -10.71 5.83
N ARG A 120 9.78 -10.15 4.85
CA ARG A 120 11.16 -10.51 4.52
C ARG A 120 12.05 -9.28 4.44
N PRO A 121 13.35 -9.37 4.75
CA PRO A 121 14.29 -8.31 4.42
C PRO A 121 14.47 -8.15 2.90
N LEU A 122 15.05 -7.02 2.51
CA LEU A 122 15.61 -6.83 1.16
C LEU A 122 16.81 -7.77 0.93
N VAL A 123 17.14 -8.00 -0.34
CA VAL A 123 18.28 -8.81 -0.79
C VAL A 123 19.21 -7.98 -1.65
#